data_AF-A0A319B442-F1
#
_entry.id   AF-A0A319B442-F1
#
_cell.length_a   1.000
_cell.length_b   1.000
_cell.length_c   1.000
_cell.angle_alpha   90.00
_cell.angle_beta   90.00
_cell.angle_gamma   90.00
#
_symmetry.space_group_name_H-M   'P 1'
#
loop_
_entity.id
_entity.type
_entity.pdbx_description
1 polymer ?
#
loop_
_entity_poly.entity_id
_entity_poly.type
_entity_poly.pdbx_seq_one_letter_code
_entity_poly.pdbx_strand_id
1 'polypeptide(L)'
;LDHVLALRVAELINDYRSLLINTMNHVRGMPLRDVNCFVYTVSIKGYTAAQRLLSASFDLDATSNSCSFDCIAQLKRRVVLDASARRHQAHKVYLSIAAAKRWLLNRNYVLSHPEARDLDKRLQDVDVLFYEEINNVSDHLVASDLRAADIRSGYCVDEDPPLEVITSWIRSHY
;
A
#
# COMPACT_ATOMS: atom_id res chain seq x y z
N LEU A 1 8.91 -27.44 -6.76
CA LEU A 1 8.11 -26.73 -5.74
C LEU A 1 8.89 -25.56 -5.13
N ASP A 2 10.13 -25.79 -4.67
CA ASP A 2 10.92 -24.74 -3.97
C ASP A 2 11.26 -23.50 -4.81
N HIS A 3 11.53 -23.66 -6.11
CA HIS A 3 11.83 -22.52 -6.99
C HIS A 3 10.62 -21.61 -7.25
N VAL A 4 9.40 -22.16 -7.27
CA VAL A 4 8.17 -21.39 -7.53
C VAL A 4 7.84 -20.48 -6.35
N LEU A 5 7.96 -21.00 -5.12
CA LEU A 5 7.75 -20.20 -3.90
C LEU A 5 8.82 -19.12 -3.74
N ALA A 6 10.10 -19.45 -3.97
CA ALA A 6 11.18 -18.47 -3.93
C ALA A 6 10.98 -17.35 -4.97
N LEU A 7 10.54 -17.70 -6.18
CA LEU A 7 10.18 -16.72 -7.20
C LEU A 7 9.02 -15.83 -6.76
N ARG A 8 7.95 -16.42 -6.21
CA ARG A 8 6.79 -15.67 -5.73
C ARG A 8 7.15 -14.69 -4.63
N VAL A 9 7.97 -15.10 -3.68
CA VAL A 9 8.48 -14.20 -2.63
C VAL A 9 9.30 -13.06 -3.23
N ALA A 10 10.14 -13.34 -4.23
CA ALA A 10 10.93 -12.30 -4.90
C ALA A 10 10.03 -11.27 -5.64
N GLU A 11 8.98 -11.72 -6.32
CA GLU A 11 7.97 -10.87 -6.97
C GLU A 11 7.29 -9.96 -5.93
N LEU A 12 6.77 -10.55 -4.85
CA LEU A 12 6.09 -9.81 -3.78
C LEU A 12 6.98 -8.73 -3.15
N ILE A 13 8.24 -9.08 -2.86
CA ILE A 13 9.22 -8.17 -2.27
C ILE A 13 9.61 -7.06 -3.26
N ASN A 14 9.76 -7.39 -4.55
CA ASN A 14 10.06 -6.40 -5.58
C ASN A 14 8.94 -5.36 -5.68
N ASP A 15 7.70 -5.81 -5.78
CA ASP A 15 6.52 -4.93 -5.85
C ASP A 15 6.38 -4.07 -4.59
N TYR A 16 6.59 -4.68 -3.42
CA TYR A 16 6.62 -3.98 -2.14
C TYR A 16 7.64 -2.83 -2.15
N ARG A 17 8.87 -3.08 -2.60
CA ARG A 17 9.91 -2.04 -2.70
C ARG A 17 9.51 -0.94 -3.69
N SER A 18 9.01 -1.31 -4.87
CA SER A 18 8.56 -0.35 -5.88
C SER A 18 7.43 0.54 -5.35
N LEU A 19 6.45 -0.03 -4.63
CA LEU A 19 5.37 0.72 -3.99
C LEU A 19 5.90 1.74 -2.98
N LEU A 20 6.85 1.34 -2.12
CA LEU A 20 7.41 2.25 -1.12
C LEU A 20 8.23 3.38 -1.74
N ILE A 21 9.02 3.09 -2.78
CA ILE A 21 9.76 4.12 -3.53
C ILE A 21 8.79 5.12 -4.15
N ASN A 22 7.74 4.63 -4.83
CA ASN A 22 6.74 5.49 -5.45
C ASN A 22 5.98 6.34 -4.42
N THR A 23 5.64 5.74 -3.28
CA THR A 23 5.03 6.42 -2.14
C THR A 23 5.91 7.57 -1.64
N MET A 24 7.20 7.31 -1.41
CA MET A 24 8.15 8.36 -0.98
C MET A 24 8.29 9.47 -2.01
N ASN A 25 8.33 9.13 -3.30
CA ASN A 25 8.36 10.12 -4.39
C ASN A 25 7.08 10.96 -4.46
N HIS A 26 5.95 10.45 -4.00
CA HIS A 26 4.69 11.21 -3.94
C HIS A 26 4.63 12.17 -2.75
N VAL A 27 5.20 11.79 -1.61
CA VAL A 27 5.28 12.65 -0.43
C VAL A 27 6.29 13.79 -0.63
N ARG A 28 7.37 13.57 -1.38
CA ARG A 28 8.33 14.61 -1.75
C ARG A 28 7.63 15.73 -2.53
N GLY A 29 7.47 16.89 -1.90
CA GLY A 29 6.82 18.07 -2.48
C GLY A 29 5.42 18.38 -1.94
N MET A 30 4.89 17.57 -1.01
CA MET A 30 3.67 17.93 -0.29
C MET A 30 3.95 19.04 0.73
N PRO A 31 3.15 20.12 0.75
CA PRO A 31 3.33 21.20 1.72
C PRO A 31 3.04 20.69 3.14
N LEU A 32 4.00 20.88 4.05
CA LEU A 32 3.92 20.40 5.45
C LEU A 32 3.09 21.31 6.38
N ARG A 33 2.47 22.36 5.84
CA ARG A 33 1.98 23.49 6.65
C ARG A 33 0.66 24.04 6.13
N ASP A 34 -0.37 23.22 6.17
CA ASP A 34 -1.74 23.73 6.26
C ASP A 34 -2.48 22.94 7.36
N VAL A 35 -2.70 23.59 8.50
CA VAL A 35 -2.89 22.95 9.81
C VAL A 35 -4.29 22.32 9.96
N ASN A 36 -5.22 22.58 9.03
CA ASN A 36 -6.60 22.10 9.09
C ASN A 36 -7.05 21.28 7.88
N CYS A 37 -6.15 20.86 6.99
CA CYS A 37 -6.55 20.08 5.81
C CYS A 37 -6.51 18.56 6.10
N PHE A 38 -7.66 17.87 5.97
CA PHE A 38 -7.77 16.41 6.09
C PHE A 38 -6.76 15.66 5.20
N VAL A 39 -6.44 16.21 4.02
CA VAL A 39 -5.42 15.69 3.10
C VAL A 39 -4.04 15.59 3.77
N TYR A 40 -3.66 16.62 4.53
CA TYR A 40 -2.37 16.63 5.22
C TYR A 40 -2.27 15.50 6.25
N THR A 41 -3.37 15.25 6.97
CA THR A 41 -3.44 14.12 7.90
C THR A 41 -3.25 12.78 7.18
N VAL A 42 -3.88 12.59 6.02
CA VAL A 42 -3.70 11.38 5.18
C VAL A 42 -2.24 11.24 4.75
N SER A 43 -1.62 12.32 4.27
CA SER A 43 -0.23 12.31 3.81
C SER A 43 0.76 11.98 4.94
N ILE A 44 0.64 12.60 6.11
CA ILE A 44 1.51 12.29 7.25
C ILE A 44 1.31 10.84 7.69
N LYS A 45 0.06 10.40 7.89
CA LYS A 45 -0.23 9.03 8.32
C LYS A 45 0.32 8.02 7.33
N GLY A 46 0.14 8.27 6.03
CA GLY A 46 0.70 7.45 4.96
C GLY A 46 2.22 7.43 4.98
N TYR A 47 2.87 8.59 5.16
CA TYR A 47 4.32 8.68 5.20
C TYR A 47 4.89 7.92 6.41
N THR A 48 4.33 8.13 7.60
CA THR A 48 4.73 7.42 8.81
C THR A 48 4.50 5.91 8.66
N ALA A 49 3.39 5.48 8.05
CA ALA A 49 3.15 4.07 7.77
C ALA A 49 4.20 3.49 6.80
N ALA A 50 4.52 4.20 5.72
CA ALA A 50 5.56 3.79 4.78
C ALA A 50 6.94 3.71 5.44
N GLN A 51 7.28 4.64 6.33
CA GLN A 51 8.52 4.59 7.11
C GLN A 51 8.55 3.38 8.06
N ARG A 52 7.45 3.07 8.74
CA ARG A 52 7.36 1.86 9.59
C ARG A 52 7.56 0.59 8.78
N LEU A 53 6.91 0.50 7.62
CA LEU A 53 7.07 -0.62 6.70
C LEU A 53 8.54 -0.81 6.28
N LEU A 54 9.22 0.28 5.88
CA LEU A 54 10.64 0.22 5.51
C LEU A 54 11.55 -0.25 6.64
N SER A 55 11.24 0.15 7.87
CA SER A 55 12.03 -0.20 9.06
C SER A 55 11.65 -1.55 9.67
N ALA A 56 10.56 -2.17 9.23
CA ALA A 56 10.09 -3.43 9.78
C ALA A 56 11.00 -4.60 9.34
N SER A 57 11.60 -5.30 10.30
CA SER A 57 12.30 -6.57 10.06
C SER A 57 11.30 -7.69 9.74
N PHE A 58 11.73 -8.71 8.99
CA PHE A 58 10.96 -9.95 8.86
C PHE A 58 10.85 -10.61 10.23
N ASP A 59 9.63 -10.66 10.77
CA ASP A 59 9.36 -11.41 12.00
C ASP A 59 9.18 -12.88 11.61
N LEU A 60 10.26 -13.64 11.76
CA LEU A 60 10.32 -15.06 11.45
C LEU A 60 10.43 -15.88 12.73
N ASP A 61 9.93 -15.39 13.88
CA ASP A 61 10.03 -16.11 15.15
C ASP A 61 9.43 -17.52 15.05
N ALA A 62 10.35 -18.44 14.74
CA ALA A 62 10.18 -19.87 14.67
C ALA A 62 10.79 -20.39 15.97
N THR A 63 10.09 -20.19 17.08
CA THR A 63 10.42 -20.89 18.31
C THR A 63 10.07 -22.38 18.12
N SER A 64 10.98 -23.15 17.52
CA SER A 64 11.02 -24.60 17.74
C SER A 64 12.40 -25.17 17.41
N ASN A 65 13.09 -25.60 18.47
CA ASN A 65 14.38 -26.30 18.49
C ASN A 65 14.35 -27.72 17.87
N SER A 66 13.62 -27.95 16.78
CA SER A 66 13.69 -29.21 16.03
C SER A 66 13.40 -29.00 14.55
N CYS A 67 14.41 -29.14 13.70
CA CYS A 67 14.30 -29.03 12.26
C CYS A 67 13.68 -30.31 11.67
N SER A 68 12.34 -30.37 11.61
CA SER A 68 11.60 -31.34 10.81
C SER A 68 11.28 -30.78 9.42
N PHE A 69 10.99 -31.63 8.44
CA PHE A 69 10.53 -31.21 7.11
C PHE A 69 9.27 -30.31 7.19
N ASP A 70 8.39 -30.59 8.16
CA ASP A 70 7.20 -29.80 8.42
C ASP A 70 7.52 -28.36 8.88
N CYS A 71 8.61 -28.18 9.64
CA CYS A 71 9.07 -26.85 10.07
C CYS A 71 9.49 -25.99 8.86
N ILE A 72 10.20 -26.57 7.89
CA ILE A 72 10.63 -25.86 6.67
C ILE A 72 9.41 -25.46 5.81
N ALA A 73 8.43 -26.35 5.65
CA ALA A 73 7.22 -26.05 4.90
C ALA A 73 6.39 -24.93 5.57
N GLN A 74 6.28 -24.95 6.89
CA GLN A 74 5.60 -23.90 7.65
C GLN A 74 6.31 -22.56 7.55
N LEU A 75 7.66 -22.55 7.66
CA LEU A 75 8.45 -21.34 7.49
C LEU A 75 8.25 -20.70 6.11
N LYS A 76 8.25 -21.52 5.04
CA LYS A 76 8.00 -21.04 3.67
C LYS A 76 6.64 -20.34 3.54
N ARG A 77 5.57 -20.95 4.08
CA ARG A 77 4.23 -20.35 4.09
C ARG A 77 4.18 -19.04 4.87
N ARG A 78 4.87 -18.96 6.01
CA ARG A 78 4.98 -17.72 6.80
C ARG A 78 5.69 -16.61 6.04
N VAL A 79 6.78 -16.92 5.33
CA VAL A 79 7.51 -15.92 4.52
C VAL A 79 6.61 -15.36 3.41
N VAL A 80 5.88 -16.20 2.69
CA VAL A 80 4.92 -15.76 1.66
C VAL A 80 3.82 -14.90 2.28
N LEU A 81 3.31 -15.30 3.44
CA LEU A 81 2.28 -14.54 4.16
C LEU A 81 2.77 -13.15 4.57
N ASP A 82 3.93 -13.05 5.21
CA ASP A 82 4.47 -11.76 5.61
C ASP A 82 4.80 -10.87 4.40
N ALA A 83 5.37 -11.44 3.33
CA ALA A 83 5.61 -10.70 2.08
C ALA A 83 4.31 -10.17 1.45
N SER A 84 3.26 -11.00 1.44
CA SER A 84 1.92 -10.62 0.96
C SER A 84 1.31 -9.51 1.80
N ALA A 85 1.41 -9.61 3.14
CA ALA A 85 0.92 -8.61 4.06
C ALA A 85 1.63 -7.25 3.90
N ARG A 86 2.95 -7.26 3.78
CA ARG A 86 3.73 -6.04 3.52
C ARG A 86 3.36 -5.38 2.20
N ARG A 87 3.25 -6.15 1.12
CA ARG A 87 2.82 -5.64 -0.19
C ARG A 87 1.42 -5.05 -0.12
N HIS A 88 0.48 -5.73 0.55
CA HIS A 88 -0.88 -5.26 0.77
C HIS A 88 -0.91 -3.92 1.51
N GLN A 89 -0.20 -3.81 2.63
CA GLN A 89 -0.13 -2.55 3.38
C GLN A 89 0.55 -1.44 2.58
N ALA A 90 1.67 -1.73 1.90
CA ALA A 90 2.34 -0.75 1.06
C ALA A 90 1.44 -0.24 -0.06
N HIS A 91 0.64 -1.11 -0.67
CA HIS A 91 -0.30 -0.72 -1.71
C HIS A 91 -1.42 0.17 -1.16
N LYS A 92 -1.99 -0.19 0.00
CA LYS A 92 -3.00 0.63 0.68
C LYS A 92 -2.48 2.03 1.01
N VAL A 93 -1.26 2.12 1.53
CA VAL A 93 -0.58 3.39 1.81
C VAL A 93 -0.33 4.17 0.52
N TYR A 94 0.12 3.49 -0.53
CA TYR A 94 0.34 4.08 -1.85
C TYR A 94 -0.93 4.72 -2.41
N LEU A 95 -2.07 4.01 -2.39
CA LEU A 95 -3.35 4.54 -2.88
C LEU A 95 -3.76 5.82 -2.13
N SER A 96 -3.67 5.82 -0.80
CA SER A 96 -4.00 6.99 0.02
C SER A 96 -3.11 8.20 -0.28
N ILE A 97 -1.80 7.98 -0.45
CA ILE A 97 -0.86 9.05 -0.80
C ILE A 97 -1.03 9.53 -2.25
N ALA A 98 -1.33 8.61 -3.18
CA ALA A 98 -1.61 8.96 -4.56
C ALA A 98 -2.87 9.83 -4.68
N ALA A 99 -3.91 9.53 -3.88
CA ALA A 99 -5.11 10.35 -3.80
C ALA A 99 -4.81 11.77 -3.28
N ALA A 100 -4.05 11.87 -2.19
CA ALA A 100 -3.63 13.15 -1.65
C ALA A 100 -2.77 13.96 -2.65
N LYS A 101 -1.92 13.28 -3.43
CA LYS A 101 -1.12 13.92 -4.48
C LYS A 101 -2.01 14.43 -5.63
N ARG A 102 -2.97 13.63 -6.10
CA ARG A 102 -3.95 14.07 -7.13
C ARG A 102 -4.75 15.27 -6.67
N TRP A 103 -5.24 15.26 -5.43
CA TRP A 103 -5.93 16.41 -4.85
C TRP A 103 -5.07 17.68 -4.92
N LEU A 104 -3.81 17.59 -4.50
CA LEU A 104 -2.89 18.74 -4.53
C LEU A 104 -2.67 19.27 -5.96
N LEU A 105 -2.44 18.37 -6.92
CA LEU A 105 -2.25 18.75 -8.33
C LEU A 105 -3.51 19.41 -8.91
N ASN A 106 -4.69 18.83 -8.67
CA ASN A 106 -5.95 19.36 -9.17
C ASN A 106 -6.28 20.71 -8.53
N ARG A 107 -6.07 20.85 -7.22
CA ARG A 107 -6.28 22.12 -6.51
C ARG A 107 -5.35 23.22 -7.02
N ASN A 108 -4.07 22.91 -7.20
CA ASN A 108 -3.11 23.87 -7.77
C ASN A 108 -3.48 24.26 -9.21
N TYR A 109 -3.97 23.32 -10.01
CA TYR A 109 -4.45 23.61 -11.36
C TYR A 109 -5.67 24.54 -11.36
N VAL A 110 -6.62 24.34 -10.44
CA VAL A 110 -7.78 25.23 -10.29
C VAL A 110 -7.34 26.63 -9.86
N LEU A 111 -6.44 26.73 -8.88
CA LEU A 111 -5.92 28.00 -8.38
C LEU A 111 -5.05 28.77 -9.38
N SER A 112 -4.35 28.07 -10.29
CA SER A 112 -3.58 28.72 -11.36
C SER A 112 -4.44 29.24 -12.52
N HIS A 113 -5.74 28.91 -12.53
CA HIS A 113 -6.71 29.37 -13.54
C HIS A 113 -7.92 30.06 -12.86
N PRO A 114 -7.70 31.18 -12.14
CA PRO A 114 -8.74 31.85 -11.35
C PRO A 114 -9.79 32.57 -12.21
N GLU A 115 -9.47 32.87 -13.48
CA GLU A 115 -10.36 33.52 -14.45
C GLU A 115 -11.54 32.65 -14.89
N ALA A 116 -11.50 31.35 -14.56
CA ALA A 116 -12.61 30.45 -14.80
C ALA A 116 -13.78 30.79 -13.86
N ARG A 117 -15.00 30.82 -14.41
CA ARG A 117 -16.21 30.93 -13.60
C ARG A 117 -16.30 29.78 -12.59
N ASP A 118 -16.96 30.05 -11.47
CA ASP A 118 -17.25 29.06 -10.42
C ASP A 118 -16.01 28.47 -9.73
N LEU A 119 -14.98 29.29 -9.46
CA LEU A 119 -13.76 28.87 -8.77
C LEU A 119 -14.03 28.09 -7.48
N ASP A 120 -14.92 28.59 -6.61
CA ASP A 120 -15.26 27.95 -5.34
C ASP A 120 -15.88 26.57 -5.54
N LYS A 121 -16.77 26.43 -6.53
CA LYS A 121 -17.38 25.14 -6.87
C LYS A 121 -16.35 24.15 -7.39
N ARG A 122 -15.43 24.58 -8.25
CA ARG A 122 -14.35 23.73 -8.77
C ARG A 122 -13.42 23.26 -7.65
N LEU A 123 -13.12 24.11 -6.66
CA LEU A 123 -12.35 23.72 -5.49
C LEU A 123 -13.12 22.68 -4.64
N GLN A 124 -14.42 22.89 -4.45
CA GLN A 124 -15.28 21.94 -3.76
C GLN A 124 -15.35 20.58 -4.47
N ASP A 125 -15.46 20.56 -5.80
CA ASP A 125 -15.47 19.33 -6.59
C ASP A 125 -14.15 18.53 -6.41
N VAL A 126 -13.01 19.22 -6.34
CA VAL A 126 -11.71 18.60 -6.06
C VAL A 126 -11.68 17.98 -4.66
N ASP A 127 -12.26 18.64 -3.65
CA ASP A 127 -12.37 18.09 -2.30
C ASP A 127 -13.27 16.85 -2.26
N VAL A 128 -14.45 16.91 -2.90
CA VAL A 128 -15.41 15.78 -2.96
C VAL A 128 -14.76 14.55 -3.59
N LEU A 129 -14.10 14.71 -4.74
CA LEU A 129 -13.41 13.61 -5.41
C LEU A 129 -12.34 12.96 -4.53
N PHE A 130 -11.62 13.76 -3.74
CA PHE A 130 -10.63 13.23 -2.80
C PHE A 130 -11.27 12.41 -1.67
N TYR A 131 -12.38 12.89 -1.10
CA TYR A 131 -13.09 12.15 -0.05
C TYR A 131 -13.67 10.84 -0.58
N GLU A 132 -14.27 10.86 -1.77
CA GLU A 132 -14.75 9.64 -2.43
C GLU A 132 -13.61 8.65 -2.65
N GLU A 133 -12.47 9.11 -3.16
CA GLU A 133 -11.32 8.26 -3.40
C GLU A 133 -10.78 7.63 -2.10
N ILE A 134 -10.58 8.41 -1.04
CA ILE A 134 -10.08 7.90 0.25
C ILE A 134 -11.07 6.95 0.90
N ASN A 135 -12.37 7.23 0.85
CA ASN A 135 -13.39 6.35 1.41
C ASN A 135 -13.49 5.01 0.65
N ASN A 136 -13.11 4.99 -0.62
CA ASN A 136 -13.06 3.77 -1.43
C ASN A 136 -11.82 2.90 -1.16
N VAL A 137 -10.77 3.43 -0.52
CA VAL A 137 -9.56 2.65 -0.17
C VAL A 137 -9.88 1.60 0.91
N SER A 138 -10.25 0.41 0.47
CA SER A 138 -10.60 -0.75 1.30
C SER A 138 -9.64 -1.92 1.07
N ASP A 139 -9.62 -2.89 1.99
CA ASP A 139 -8.78 -4.09 1.82
C ASP A 139 -9.24 -4.95 0.63
N HIS A 140 -10.54 -4.94 0.31
CA HIS A 140 -11.06 -5.61 -0.89
C HIS A 140 -10.58 -4.93 -2.19
N LEU A 141 -10.59 -3.60 -2.24
CA LEU A 141 -10.08 -2.86 -3.40
C LEU A 141 -8.59 -3.18 -3.61
N VAL A 142 -7.79 -3.09 -2.54
CA VAL A 142 -6.35 -3.38 -2.59
C VAL A 142 -6.10 -4.81 -3.08
N ALA A 143 -6.82 -5.79 -2.53
CA ALA A 143 -6.67 -7.19 -2.94
C ALA A 143 -7.04 -7.41 -4.42
N SER A 144 -8.12 -6.77 -4.88
CA SER A 144 -8.56 -6.83 -6.28
C SER A 144 -7.51 -6.21 -7.21
N ASP A 145 -6.99 -5.02 -6.88
CA ASP A 145 -6.00 -4.32 -7.70
C ASP A 145 -4.68 -5.09 -7.80
N LEU A 146 -4.20 -5.63 -6.67
CA LEU A 146 -2.99 -6.46 -6.64
C LEU A 146 -3.18 -7.76 -7.41
N ARG A 147 -4.33 -8.45 -7.26
CA ARG A 147 -4.63 -9.67 -8.01
C ARG A 147 -4.70 -9.39 -9.52
N ALA A 148 -5.33 -8.30 -9.92
CA ALA A 148 -5.39 -7.90 -11.32
C ALA A 148 -4.00 -7.55 -11.87
N ALA A 149 -3.14 -6.92 -11.08
CA ALA A 149 -1.75 -6.64 -11.45
C ALA A 149 -0.95 -7.94 -11.63
N ASP A 150 -1.09 -8.89 -10.72
CA ASP A 150 -0.41 -10.19 -10.79
C ASP A 150 -0.82 -10.99 -12.04
N ILE A 151 -2.12 -11.00 -12.35
CA ILE A 151 -2.65 -11.66 -13.57
C ILE A 151 -2.07 -11.00 -14.83
N ARG A 152 -2.03 -9.66 -14.89
CA ARG A 152 -1.44 -8.93 -16.03
C ARG A 152 0.06 -9.21 -16.19
N SER A 153 0.76 -9.43 -15.08
CA SER A 153 2.20 -9.77 -15.07
C SER A 153 2.46 -11.26 -15.31
N GLY A 154 1.44 -12.11 -15.36
CA GLY A 154 1.57 -13.55 -15.54
C GLY A 154 2.14 -14.28 -14.32
N TYR A 155 2.00 -13.71 -13.11
CA TYR A 155 2.50 -14.32 -11.88
C TYR A 155 1.68 -15.54 -11.47
N CYS A 156 2.36 -16.53 -10.89
CA CYS A 156 1.71 -17.68 -10.29
C CYS A 156 1.20 -17.32 -8.89
N VAL A 157 -0.11 -17.35 -8.71
CA VAL A 157 -0.81 -16.81 -7.53
C VAL A 157 -1.64 -17.87 -6.80
N ASP A 158 -1.40 -19.14 -7.08
CA ASP A 158 -2.15 -20.28 -6.54
C ASP A 158 -1.80 -20.56 -5.07
N GLU A 159 -0.57 -20.21 -4.67
CA GLU A 159 -0.05 -20.40 -3.31
C GLU A 159 -0.18 -19.14 -2.43
N ASP A 160 -0.86 -18.10 -2.94
CA ASP A 160 -1.06 -16.87 -2.20
C ASP A 160 -2.07 -17.06 -1.06
N PRO A 161 -1.81 -16.50 0.13
CA PRO A 161 -2.75 -16.57 1.24
C PRO A 161 -4.04 -15.79 0.91
N PRO A 162 -5.20 -16.23 1.43
CA PRO A 162 -6.45 -15.52 1.25
C PRO A 162 -6.44 -14.19 2.01
N LEU A 163 -7.25 -13.22 1.57
CA LEU A 163 -7.32 -11.87 2.14
C LEU A 163 -7.59 -11.84 3.65
N GLU A 164 -8.42 -12.77 4.15
CA GLU A 164 -8.72 -12.87 5.58
C GLU A 164 -7.47 -13.21 6.41
N VAL A 165 -6.61 -14.09 5.90
CA VAL A 165 -5.36 -14.49 6.54
C VAL A 165 -4.36 -13.34 6.47
N ILE A 166 -4.27 -12.64 5.34
CA ILE A 166 -3.43 -11.44 5.18
C ILE A 166 -3.86 -10.35 6.16
N THR A 167 -5.14 -10.02 6.23
CA THR A 167 -5.65 -8.96 7.11
C THR A 167 -5.54 -9.33 8.59
N SER A 168 -5.74 -10.59 8.95
CA SER A 168 -5.46 -11.07 10.31
C SER A 168 -3.97 -10.94 10.67
N TRP A 169 -3.08 -11.35 9.76
CA TRP A 169 -1.63 -11.20 9.96
C TRP A 169 -1.24 -9.75 10.19
N ILE A 170 -1.78 -8.85 9.36
CA ILE A 170 -1.57 -7.41 9.46
C ILE A 170 -1.93 -6.90 10.86
N ARG A 171 -3.14 -7.19 11.36
CA ARG A 171 -3.60 -6.71 12.67
C ARG A 171 -2.74 -7.22 13.84
N SER A 172 -2.08 -8.36 13.68
CA SER A 172 -1.22 -8.94 14.71
C SER A 172 0.21 -8.40 14.71
N HIS A 173 0.70 -7.84 13.60
CA HIS A 173 2.12 -7.49 13.43
C HIS A 173 2.38 -6.02 13.07
N TYR A 174 1.36 -5.26 12.65
CA TYR A 174 1.49 -3.88 12.17
C TYR A 174 0.37 -2.97 12.67
#